data_AF-A0A965ELW9-F1
#
_entry.id   AF-A0A965ELW9-F1
#
_cell.length_a   1.000
_cell.length_b   1.000
_cell.length_c   1.000
_cell.angle_alpha   90.00
_cell.angle_beta   90.00
_cell.angle_gamma   90.00
#
_symmetry.space_group_name_H-M   'P 1'
#
loop_
_entity.id
_entity.type
_entity.pdbx_description
1 polymer ?
#
loop_
_entity_poly.entity_id
_entity_poly.type
_entity_poly.pdbx_seq_one_letter_code
_entity_poly.pdbx_strand_id
1 'polypeptide(L)'
;MKLKDQLVGIFQKFGIDPNAHGVKFETEVKLEAEARLADGNMIYTSADDFGVGSDCYMKDADGNVFPVGAGEYPLEDGKILIVGEDGKIAEVKEMEVESEMSSEDIIATINSLSQKISELQSSLDAKNAELNAVSEELAKAKNDATVSATELAALKKAPATASVKDRKTTLSATAQPTKSWDKMTY
;
A
#
# COMPACT_ATOMS: atom_id res chain seq x y z
N MET A 1 14.29 53.45 -40.93
CA MET A 1 15.64 52.86 -40.81
C MET A 1 15.74 52.21 -39.45
N LYS A 2 16.30 50.99 -39.36
CA LYS A 2 16.44 50.30 -38.07
C LYS A 2 17.60 50.95 -37.32
N LEU A 3 17.52 51.06 -35.99
CA LEU A 3 18.54 51.68 -35.13
C LEU A 3 19.94 51.08 -35.34
N LYS A 4 20.00 49.77 -35.63
CA LYS A 4 21.24 49.06 -35.97
C LYS A 4 21.93 49.64 -37.20
N ASP A 5 21.18 49.98 -38.26
CA ASP A 5 21.74 50.51 -39.51
C ASP A 5 22.36 51.90 -39.30
N GLN A 6 21.75 52.72 -38.44
CA GLN A 6 22.27 54.04 -38.10
C GLN A 6 23.55 53.94 -37.26
N LEU A 7 23.60 53.01 -36.30
CA LEU A 7 24.78 52.80 -35.46
C LEU A 7 25.97 52.29 -36.27
N VAL A 8 25.75 51.31 -37.15
CA VAL A 8 26.79 50.76 -38.05
C VAL A 8 27.34 51.85 -38.98
N GLY A 9 26.47 52.70 -39.54
CA GLY A 9 26.91 53.83 -40.36
C GLY A 9 27.77 54.85 -39.61
N ILE A 10 27.50 55.07 -38.33
CA ILE A 10 28.33 55.93 -37.46
C ILE A 10 29.69 55.27 -37.21
N PHE A 11 29.73 54.00 -36.81
CA PHE A 11 30.99 53.29 -36.55
C PHE A 11 31.89 53.24 -37.79
N GLN A 12 31.32 53.00 -38.98
CA GLN A 12 32.04 53.06 -40.25
C GLN A 12 32.56 54.46 -40.57
N LYS A 13 31.74 55.50 -40.37
CA LYS A 13 32.13 56.90 -40.61
C LYS A 13 33.32 57.33 -39.75
N PHE A 14 33.41 56.80 -38.53
CA PHE A 14 34.51 57.10 -37.61
C PHE A 14 35.63 56.05 -37.62
N GLY A 15 35.55 55.02 -38.46
CA GLY A 15 36.57 53.96 -38.56
C GLY A 15 36.74 53.15 -37.28
N ILE A 16 35.71 53.08 -36.43
CA ILE A 16 35.74 52.37 -35.15
C ILE A 16 35.23 50.96 -35.37
N ASP A 17 36.00 49.95 -34.97
CA ASP A 17 35.54 48.57 -34.91
C ASP A 17 34.68 48.38 -33.64
N PRO A 18 33.36 48.12 -33.77
CA PRO A 18 32.47 47.92 -32.64
C PRO A 18 32.92 46.77 -31.73
N ASN A 19 33.46 45.69 -32.31
CA ASN A 19 33.88 44.51 -31.56
C ASN A 19 35.11 44.82 -30.69
N ALA A 20 36.04 45.64 -31.19
CA ALA A 20 37.22 46.06 -30.46
C ALA A 20 36.90 46.93 -29.24
N HIS A 21 35.70 47.51 -29.17
CA HIS A 21 35.24 48.35 -28.07
C HIS A 21 34.17 47.66 -27.21
N GLY A 22 34.06 46.33 -27.31
CA GLY A 22 33.11 45.55 -26.53
C GLY A 22 31.64 45.72 -26.97
N VAL A 23 31.40 46.42 -28.08
CA VAL A 23 30.09 46.56 -28.70
C VAL A 23 29.89 45.37 -29.64
N LYS A 24 29.52 44.23 -29.05
CA LYS A 24 29.04 43.08 -29.81
C LYS A 24 27.59 43.29 -30.18
N PHE A 25 27.30 43.37 -31.47
CA PHE A 25 25.95 43.19 -32.00
C PHE A 25 25.59 41.69 -31.96
N GLU A 26 25.83 41.03 -30.82
CA GLU A 26 25.55 39.61 -30.68
C GLU A 26 24.06 39.43 -30.42
N THR A 27 23.48 38.66 -31.36
CA THR A 27 22.25 37.88 -31.26
C THR A 27 20.99 38.67 -30.92
N GLU A 28 20.06 38.69 -31.89
CA GLU A 28 18.65 38.80 -31.56
C GLU A 28 18.37 37.88 -30.35
N VAL A 29 17.90 38.48 -29.25
CA VAL A 29 17.33 37.72 -28.15
C VAL A 29 16.14 37.01 -28.76
N LYS A 30 16.35 35.76 -29.18
CA LYS A 30 15.25 34.86 -29.48
C LYS A 30 14.58 34.62 -28.15
N LEU A 31 13.35 35.08 -28.05
CA LEU A 31 12.47 34.72 -26.96
C LEU A 31 12.17 33.24 -27.19
N GLU A 32 12.98 32.38 -26.57
CA GLU A 32 12.75 30.94 -26.53
C GLU A 32 12.13 30.65 -25.17
N ALA A 33 10.96 30.01 -25.15
CA ALA A 33 10.41 29.50 -23.90
C ALA A 33 11.06 28.16 -23.56
N GLU A 34 11.32 27.93 -22.27
CA GLU A 34 11.87 26.69 -21.73
C GLU A 34 10.89 26.05 -20.77
N ALA A 35 10.77 24.73 -20.82
CA ALA A 35 9.95 23.95 -19.89
C ALA A 35 10.69 22.69 -19.49
N ARG A 36 10.37 22.21 -18.28
CA ARG A 36 10.95 20.99 -17.72
C ARG A 36 9.93 19.87 -17.78
N LEU A 37 10.34 18.75 -18.37
CA LEU A 37 9.59 17.52 -18.38
C LEU A 37 9.59 16.87 -17.00
N ALA A 38 8.59 16.04 -16.71
CA ALA A 38 8.49 15.28 -15.46
C ALA A 38 9.62 14.25 -15.30
N ASP A 39 10.29 13.85 -16.38
CA ASP A 39 11.50 13.02 -16.37
C ASP A 39 12.78 13.82 -16.00
N GLY A 40 12.66 15.14 -15.86
CA GLY A 40 13.73 16.07 -15.51
C GLY A 40 14.46 16.68 -16.71
N ASN A 41 14.17 16.26 -17.94
CA ASN A 41 14.76 16.80 -19.16
C ASN A 41 14.20 18.19 -19.51
N MET A 42 15.02 19.03 -20.16
CA MET A 42 14.61 20.36 -20.62
C MET A 42 14.18 20.32 -22.08
N ILE A 43 13.06 20.95 -22.38
CA ILE A 43 12.57 21.21 -23.73
C ILE A 43 12.43 22.71 -23.96
N TYR A 44 12.49 23.09 -25.23
CA TYR A 44 12.52 24.48 -25.67
C TYR A 44 11.59 24.66 -26.87
N THR A 45 11.10 25.88 -27.04
CA THR A 45 10.34 26.30 -28.22
C THR A 45 10.81 27.67 -28.68
N SER A 46 10.75 27.93 -29.99
CA SER A 46 11.08 29.24 -30.56
C SER A 46 9.93 30.25 -30.43
N ALA A 47 8.80 29.82 -29.87
CA ALA A 47 7.63 30.65 -29.59
C ALA A 47 7.71 31.28 -28.19
N ASP A 48 6.84 32.26 -27.94
CA ASP A 48 6.71 32.91 -26.63
C ASP A 48 6.23 31.94 -25.53
N ASP A 49 5.50 30.89 -25.92
CA ASP A 49 4.97 29.85 -25.03
C ASP A 49 4.75 28.52 -25.77
N PHE A 50 4.62 27.42 -25.03
CA PHE A 50 4.32 26.07 -25.52
C PHE A 50 2.85 25.97 -25.95
N GLY A 51 2.54 26.55 -27.10
CA GLY A 51 1.22 26.50 -27.74
C GLY A 51 1.13 25.51 -28.89
N VAL A 52 -0.09 25.14 -29.27
CA VAL A 52 -0.35 24.28 -30.44
C VAL A 52 0.24 24.91 -31.72
N GLY A 53 1.02 24.12 -32.46
CA GLY A 53 1.73 24.52 -33.67
C GLY A 53 3.14 25.07 -33.45
N SER A 54 3.53 25.36 -32.21
CA SER A 54 4.90 25.76 -31.88
C SER A 54 5.86 24.58 -32.06
N ASP A 55 7.10 24.88 -32.44
CA ASP A 55 8.18 23.89 -32.51
C ASP A 55 8.62 23.44 -31.12
N CYS A 56 8.98 22.17 -30.97
CA CYS A 56 9.50 21.62 -29.72
C CYS A 56 10.85 20.95 -29.97
N TYR A 57 11.89 21.37 -29.25
CA TYR A 57 13.24 20.85 -29.41
C TYR A 57 13.98 20.74 -28.07
N MET A 58 15.01 19.89 -28.03
CA MET A 58 15.94 19.73 -26.91
C MET A 58 17.32 20.25 -27.31
N LYS A 59 18.13 20.64 -26.33
CA LYS A 59 19.52 21.04 -26.51
C LYS A 59 20.44 20.01 -25.86
N ASP A 60 21.50 19.60 -26.56
CA ASP A 60 22.56 18.80 -25.96
C ASP A 60 23.56 19.67 -25.16
N ALA A 61 24.57 19.04 -24.56
CA ALA A 61 25.60 19.73 -23.78
C ALA A 61 26.45 20.71 -24.60
N ASP A 62 26.51 20.53 -25.92
CA ASP A 62 27.24 21.36 -26.87
C ASP A 62 26.34 22.48 -27.47
N GLY A 63 25.06 22.52 -27.08
CA GLY A 63 24.07 23.50 -27.53
C GLY A 63 23.44 23.19 -28.89
N ASN A 64 23.65 22.00 -29.45
CA ASN A 64 22.98 21.57 -30.68
C ASN A 64 21.51 21.27 -30.39
N VAL A 65 20.63 21.71 -31.30
CA VAL A 65 19.18 21.50 -31.18
C VAL A 65 18.74 20.24 -31.91
N PHE A 66 17.86 19.46 -31.26
CA PHE A 66 17.22 18.27 -31.83
C PHE A 66 15.71 18.37 -31.66
N PRO A 67 14.90 18.14 -32.71
CA PRO A 67 13.45 18.15 -32.57
C PRO A 67 13.00 17.04 -31.63
N VAL A 68 12.01 17.34 -30.80
CA VAL A 68 11.34 16.34 -29.97
C VAL A 68 10.50 15.44 -30.90
N GLY A 69 10.60 14.13 -30.71
CA GLY A 69 9.82 13.17 -31.48
C GLY A 69 8.33 13.22 -31.17
N ALA A 70 7.51 12.56 -31.99
CA ALA A 70 6.09 12.45 -31.69
C ALA A 70 5.87 11.65 -30.39
N GLY A 71 5.02 12.16 -29.50
CA GLY A 71 4.76 11.53 -28.21
C GLY A 71 4.03 12.44 -27.23
N GLU A 72 3.74 11.89 -26.06
CA GLU A 72 3.17 12.61 -24.92
C GLU A 72 4.25 12.86 -23.87
N TYR A 73 4.38 14.11 -23.46
CA TYR A 73 5.46 14.61 -22.62
C TYR A 73 4.86 15.33 -21.40
N PRO A 74 4.73 14.63 -20.25
CA PRO A 74 4.29 15.27 -19.03
C PRO A 74 5.33 16.31 -18.59
N LEU A 75 4.87 17.50 -18.26
CA LEU A 75 5.64 18.62 -17.73
C LEU A 75 5.62 18.63 -16.20
N GLU A 76 6.63 19.26 -15.60
CA GLU A 76 6.74 19.43 -14.15
C GLU A 76 5.60 20.31 -13.58
N ASP A 77 5.02 21.20 -14.40
CA ASP A 77 3.89 22.06 -14.02
C ASP A 77 2.53 21.34 -13.98
N GLY A 78 2.51 20.03 -14.26
CA GLY A 78 1.29 19.24 -14.31
C GLY A 78 0.53 19.37 -15.62
N LYS A 79 1.14 19.86 -16.71
CA LYS A 79 0.57 19.77 -18.06
C LYS A 79 1.15 18.58 -18.81
N ILE A 80 0.49 18.15 -19.87
CA ILE A 80 0.96 17.11 -20.80
C ILE A 80 1.03 17.75 -22.18
N LEU A 81 2.25 17.84 -22.71
CA LEU A 81 2.51 18.28 -24.07
C LEU A 81 2.45 17.11 -25.04
N ILE A 82 1.66 17.21 -26.10
CA ILE A 82 1.59 16.22 -27.17
C ILE A 82 2.30 16.78 -28.39
N VAL A 83 3.39 16.13 -28.80
CA VAL A 83 4.18 16.50 -29.97
C VAL A 83 3.80 15.60 -31.15
N GLY A 84 3.61 16.19 -32.33
CA GLY A 84 3.32 15.50 -33.58
C GLY A 84 4.57 15.02 -34.32
N GLU A 85 4.39 14.28 -35.41
CA GLU A 85 5.48 13.72 -36.23
C GLU A 85 6.36 14.78 -36.91
N ASP A 86 5.87 16.01 -37.02
CA ASP A 86 6.57 17.17 -37.55
C ASP A 86 7.43 17.91 -36.51
N GLY A 87 7.50 17.39 -35.28
CA GLY A 87 8.22 18.02 -34.17
C GLY A 87 7.54 19.29 -33.64
N LYS A 88 6.25 19.47 -33.93
CA LYS A 88 5.42 20.58 -33.43
C LYS A 88 4.45 20.09 -32.37
N ILE A 89 4.04 20.99 -31.50
CA ILE A 89 3.05 20.71 -30.46
C ILE A 89 1.69 20.53 -31.14
N ALA A 90 1.13 19.32 -31.09
CA ALA A 90 -0.18 19.00 -31.62
C ALA A 90 -1.30 19.38 -30.65
N GLU A 91 -1.07 19.21 -29.35
CA GLU A 91 -2.05 19.49 -28.30
C GLU A 91 -1.34 19.76 -26.97
N VAL A 92 -1.92 20.61 -26.13
CA VAL A 92 -1.49 20.82 -24.73
C VAL A 92 -2.68 20.48 -23.85
N LYS A 93 -2.52 19.43 -23.03
CA LYS A 93 -3.51 19.04 -22.04
C LYS A 93 -3.03 19.51 -20.68
N GLU A 94 -3.93 19.98 -19.85
CA GLU A 94 -3.64 20.06 -18.42
C GLU A 94 -3.84 18.64 -17.88
N MET A 95 -2.91 18.13 -17.06
CA MET A 95 -3.21 16.95 -16.28
C MET A 95 -4.39 17.35 -15.41
N GLU A 96 -5.55 16.74 -15.65
CA GLU A 96 -6.63 16.76 -14.69
C GLU A 96 -6.08 16.06 -13.43
N VAL A 97 -5.46 16.85 -12.56
CA VAL A 97 -5.35 16.48 -11.16
C VAL A 97 -6.80 16.40 -10.73
N GLU A 98 -7.32 15.17 -10.66
CA GLU A 98 -8.66 14.86 -10.18
C GLU A 98 -8.91 15.75 -8.97
N SER A 99 -9.84 16.68 -9.16
CA SER A 99 -10.08 17.86 -8.34
C SER A 99 -9.86 17.56 -6.86
N GLU A 100 -9.03 18.39 -6.21
CA GLU A 100 -8.83 18.43 -4.78
C GLU A 100 -10.16 18.17 -4.04
N MET A 101 -10.24 17.05 -3.30
CA MET A 101 -11.36 16.81 -2.39
C MET A 101 -11.58 18.08 -1.55
N SER A 102 -12.83 18.56 -1.44
CA SER A 102 -13.09 19.75 -0.62
C SER A 102 -12.61 19.50 0.81
N SER A 103 -12.31 20.58 1.53
CA SER A 103 -11.97 20.50 2.96
C SER A 103 -13.04 19.72 3.74
N GLU A 104 -14.32 19.88 3.38
CA GLU A 104 -15.44 19.12 3.93
C GLU A 104 -15.38 17.60 3.63
N ASP A 105 -14.98 17.21 2.42
CA ASP A 105 -14.87 15.80 2.02
C ASP A 105 -13.69 15.11 2.71
N ILE A 106 -12.59 15.84 2.90
CA ILE A 106 -11.43 15.39 3.68
C ILE A 106 -11.85 15.18 5.14
N ILE A 107 -12.58 16.13 5.74
CA ILE A 107 -13.07 16.01 7.12
C ILE A 107 -14.05 14.83 7.26
N ALA A 108 -14.95 14.64 6.31
CA ALA A 108 -15.88 13.51 6.30
C ALA A 108 -15.13 12.16 6.22
N THR A 109 -14.08 12.09 5.39
CA THR A 109 -13.23 10.90 5.25
C THR A 109 -12.44 10.62 6.52
N ILE A 110 -11.86 11.64 7.15
CA ILE A 110 -11.15 11.52 8.44
C ILE A 110 -12.10 10.98 9.51
N ASN A 111 -13.31 11.53 9.63
CA ASN A 111 -14.29 11.07 10.61
C ASN A 111 -14.68 9.60 10.39
N SER A 112 -14.90 9.20 9.13
CA SER A 112 -15.20 7.80 8.79
C SER A 112 -14.05 6.86 9.14
N LEU A 113 -12.80 7.27 8.85
CA LEU A 113 -11.61 6.50 9.19
C LEU A 113 -11.43 6.39 10.71
N SER A 114 -11.63 7.48 11.46
CA SER A 114 -11.58 7.47 12.92
C SER A 114 -12.61 6.51 13.53
N GLN A 115 -13.84 6.50 13.03
CA GLN A 115 -14.86 5.54 13.48
C GLN A 115 -14.43 4.09 13.23
N LYS A 116 -13.95 3.78 12.01
CA LYS A 116 -13.46 2.44 11.68
C LYS A 116 -12.29 2.02 12.57
N ILE A 117 -11.37 2.93 12.90
CA ILE A 117 -10.26 2.66 13.81
C ILE A 117 -10.79 2.29 15.20
N SER A 118 -11.75 3.04 15.75
CA SER A 118 -12.34 2.75 17.06
C SER A 118 -13.08 1.40 17.09
N GLU A 119 -13.80 1.05 16.02
CA GLU A 119 -14.44 -0.25 15.87
C GLU A 119 -13.42 -1.40 15.81
N LEU A 120 -12.35 -1.24 15.03
CA LEU A 120 -11.28 -2.22 14.93
C LEU A 120 -10.54 -2.41 16.27
N GLN A 121 -10.28 -1.32 17.01
CA GLN A 121 -9.69 -1.39 18.34
C GLN A 121 -10.59 -2.16 19.31
N SER A 122 -11.89 -1.88 19.32
CA SER A 122 -12.86 -2.60 20.15
C SER A 122 -12.92 -4.08 19.79
N SER A 123 -12.89 -4.42 18.50
CA SER A 123 -12.85 -5.81 18.04
C SER A 123 -11.55 -6.51 18.42
N LEU A 124 -10.42 -5.80 18.41
CA LEU A 124 -9.13 -6.35 18.79
C LEU A 124 -9.11 -6.68 20.29
N ASP A 125 -9.61 -5.78 21.13
CA ASP A 125 -9.72 -5.99 22.58
C ASP A 125 -10.61 -7.19 22.91
N ALA A 126 -11.77 -7.29 22.26
CA ALA A 126 -12.67 -8.43 22.41
C ALA A 126 -11.99 -9.75 21.99
N LYS A 127 -11.30 -9.76 20.85
CA LYS A 127 -10.57 -10.94 20.37
C LYS A 127 -9.41 -11.33 21.28
N ASN A 128 -8.74 -10.35 21.87
CA ASN A 128 -7.65 -10.61 22.81
C ASN A 128 -8.18 -11.20 24.14
N ALA A 129 -9.34 -10.72 24.60
CA ALA A 129 -10.02 -11.31 25.76
C ALA A 129 -10.48 -12.75 25.49
N GLU A 130 -11.07 -13.02 24.32
CA GLU A 130 -11.43 -14.38 23.88
C GLU A 130 -10.20 -15.28 23.79
N LEU A 131 -9.09 -14.80 23.23
CA LEU A 131 -7.85 -15.56 23.09
C LEU A 131 -7.29 -15.98 24.46
N ASN A 132 -7.30 -15.06 25.43
CA ASN A 132 -6.86 -15.33 26.78
C ASN A 132 -7.76 -16.37 27.47
N ALA A 133 -9.08 -16.25 27.32
CA ALA A 133 -10.03 -17.22 27.87
C ALA A 133 -9.83 -18.61 27.27
N VAL A 134 -9.69 -18.71 25.94
CA VAL A 134 -9.43 -19.99 25.25
C VAL A 134 -8.09 -20.58 25.68
N SER A 135 -7.05 -19.75 25.88
CA SER A 135 -5.75 -20.21 26.38
C SER A 135 -5.86 -20.81 27.78
N GLU A 136 -6.65 -20.21 28.67
CA GLU A 136 -6.92 -20.75 30.01
C GLU A 136 -7.72 -22.06 29.96
N GLU A 137 -8.74 -22.15 29.11
CA GLU A 137 -9.50 -23.38 28.90
C GLU A 137 -8.64 -24.50 28.33
N LEU A 138 -7.76 -24.19 27.37
CA LEU A 138 -6.83 -25.16 26.80
C LEU A 138 -5.83 -25.67 27.85
N ALA A 139 -5.35 -24.78 28.73
CA ALA A 139 -4.49 -25.17 29.85
C ALA A 139 -5.20 -26.13 30.82
N LYS A 140 -6.48 -25.84 31.16
CA LYS A 140 -7.30 -26.73 32.00
C LYS A 140 -7.55 -28.08 31.33
N ALA A 141 -7.99 -28.08 30.07
CA ALA A 141 -8.23 -29.29 29.30
C ALA A 141 -6.98 -30.18 29.17
N LYS A 142 -5.81 -29.56 28.99
CA LYS A 142 -4.53 -30.29 28.97
C LYS A 142 -4.25 -30.95 30.32
N ASN A 143 -4.50 -30.25 31.42
CA ASN A 143 -4.32 -30.80 32.76
C ASN A 143 -5.29 -31.98 33.03
N ASP A 144 -6.58 -31.81 32.72
CA ASP A 144 -7.59 -32.85 32.88
C ASP A 144 -7.29 -34.10 32.03
N ALA A 145 -6.78 -33.90 30.81
CA ALA A 145 -6.31 -34.99 29.97
C ALA A 145 -5.11 -35.73 30.58
N THR A 146 -4.16 -35.01 31.19
CA THR A 146 -3.04 -35.66 31.88
C THR A 146 -3.47 -36.44 33.11
N VAL A 147 -4.41 -35.92 33.90
CA VAL A 147 -4.97 -36.63 35.07
C VAL A 147 -5.74 -37.88 34.63
N SER A 148 -6.61 -37.76 33.62
CA SER A 148 -7.35 -38.89 33.08
C SER A 148 -6.43 -40.00 32.53
N ALA A 149 -5.33 -39.61 31.87
CA ALA A 149 -4.33 -40.54 31.37
C ALA A 149 -3.58 -41.28 32.50
N THR A 150 -3.23 -40.59 33.59
CA THR A 150 -2.57 -41.21 34.75
C THR A 150 -3.52 -42.14 35.51
N GLU A 151 -4.78 -41.75 35.69
CA GLU A 151 -5.83 -42.58 36.29
C GLU A 151 -6.09 -43.85 35.47
N LEU A 152 -6.23 -43.74 34.15
CA LEU A 152 -6.38 -44.89 33.25
C LEU A 152 -5.18 -45.85 33.34
N ALA A 153 -3.96 -45.32 33.46
CA ALA A 153 -2.77 -46.14 33.62
C ALA A 153 -2.74 -46.86 34.99
N ALA A 154 -3.24 -46.23 36.05
CA ALA A 154 -3.36 -46.83 37.37
C ALA A 154 -4.43 -47.95 37.40
N LEU A 155 -5.59 -47.72 36.78
CA LEU A 155 -6.66 -48.71 36.62
C LEU A 155 -6.20 -49.96 35.84
N LYS A 156 -5.39 -49.79 34.79
CA LYS A 156 -4.80 -50.92 34.05
C LYS A 156 -3.77 -51.73 34.86
N LYS A 157 -3.18 -51.13 35.89
CA LYS A 157 -2.18 -51.76 36.77
C LYS A 157 -2.79 -52.32 38.07
N ALA A 158 -4.03 -51.98 38.38
CA ALA A 158 -4.73 -52.56 39.52
C ALA A 158 -4.95 -54.06 39.27
N PRO A 159 -4.71 -54.93 40.26
CA PRO A 159 -5.00 -56.36 40.12
C PRO A 159 -6.51 -56.57 39.90
N ALA A 160 -6.89 -57.48 39.01
CA ALA A 160 -8.28 -57.88 38.84
C ALA A 160 -8.77 -58.54 40.14
N THR A 161 -9.37 -57.78 41.05
CA THR A 161 -9.80 -58.29 42.34
C THR A 161 -10.99 -59.24 42.16
N ALA A 162 -10.87 -60.41 42.80
CA ALA A 162 -11.69 -61.60 42.59
C ALA A 162 -13.21 -61.39 42.68
N SER A 163 -13.94 -62.09 41.79
CA SER A 163 -15.39 -62.22 41.75
C SER A 163 -16.00 -62.50 43.12
N VAL A 164 -17.12 -61.84 43.42
CA VAL A 164 -17.98 -62.11 44.60
C VAL A 164 -18.49 -63.55 44.55
N LYS A 165 -17.75 -64.51 45.10
CA LYS A 165 -18.25 -65.90 45.25
C LYS A 165 -17.92 -66.61 46.56
N ASP A 166 -17.13 -66.01 47.46
CA ASP A 166 -16.81 -66.65 48.74
C ASP A 166 -17.26 -65.80 49.94
N ARG A 167 -18.58 -65.63 50.07
CA ARG A 167 -19.18 -65.44 51.39
C ARG A 167 -19.88 -66.75 51.80
N LYS A 168 -19.09 -67.81 51.97
CA LYS A 168 -19.55 -69.01 52.67
C LYS A 168 -19.49 -68.73 54.16
N THR A 169 -20.64 -68.34 54.69
CA THR A 169 -20.93 -68.27 56.12
C THR A 169 -20.54 -69.59 56.79
N THR A 170 -19.73 -69.49 57.83
CA THR A 170 -19.49 -70.58 58.76
C THR A 170 -20.75 -70.80 59.59
N LEU A 171 -21.56 -71.81 59.26
CA LEU A 171 -22.50 -72.40 60.21
C LEU A 171 -22.09 -73.86 60.46
N SER A 172 -21.86 -74.11 61.74
CA SER A 172 -21.53 -75.39 62.36
C SER A 172 -22.51 -76.49 61.96
N ALA A 173 -22.00 -77.65 61.60
CA ALA A 173 -22.77 -78.88 61.51
C ALA A 173 -23.15 -79.34 62.93
N THR A 174 -24.43 -79.60 63.18
CA THR A 174 -24.98 -80.80 63.86
C THR A 174 -26.49 -80.61 64.12
N ALA A 175 -27.25 -81.69 63.89
CA ALA A 175 -28.66 -81.96 64.25
C ALA A 175 -29.76 -81.61 63.22
N GLN A 176 -30.13 -82.64 62.44
CA GLN A 176 -31.51 -82.89 61.98
C GLN A 176 -32.47 -82.95 63.19
N PRO A 177 -33.80 -82.67 63.07
CA PRO A 177 -34.70 -83.57 62.31
C PRO A 177 -35.99 -82.95 61.67
N THR A 178 -36.50 -83.71 60.68
CA THR A 178 -37.91 -84.02 60.34
C THR A 178 -38.97 -82.91 60.13
N LYS A 179 -39.48 -82.81 58.89
CA LYS A 179 -40.82 -83.35 58.49
C LYS A 179 -41.05 -83.24 56.97
N SER A 180 -41.68 -84.28 56.44
CA SER A 180 -41.99 -84.52 55.02
C SER A 180 -43.15 -83.65 54.51
N TRP A 181 -43.10 -83.27 53.24
CA TRP A 181 -44.03 -82.39 52.52
C TRP A 181 -45.37 -83.08 52.17
N ASP A 182 -46.07 -83.67 53.15
CA ASP A 182 -47.26 -84.51 52.88
C ASP A 182 -48.48 -84.21 53.77
N LYS A 183 -48.57 -83.00 54.33
CA LYS A 183 -49.67 -82.61 55.24
C LYS A 183 -50.13 -81.15 55.09
N MET A 184 -50.14 -80.59 53.88
CA MET A 184 -50.91 -79.36 53.61
C MET A 184 -52.01 -79.68 52.61
N THR A 185 -53.16 -80.10 53.14
CA THR A 185 -54.45 -79.93 52.45
C THR A 185 -54.85 -78.46 52.53
N TYR A 186 -55.55 -78.03 51.47
CA TYR A 186 -56.03 -76.66 51.17
C TYR A 186 -56.72 -75.94 52.35
#